data_AF-A0A3L7QBJ7-F1
#
_entry.id   AF-A0A3L7QBJ7-F1
#
_cell.length_a   1.000
_cell.length_b   1.000
_cell.length_c   1.000
_cell.angle_alpha   90.00
_cell.angle_beta   90.00
_cell.angle_gamma   90.00
#
_symmetry.space_group_name_H-M   'P 1'
#
loop_
_entity.id
_entity.type
_entity.pdbx_description
1 polymer ?
#
loop_
_entity_poly.entity_id
_entity_poly.type
_entity_poly.pdbx_seq_one_letter_code
_entity_poly.pdbx_strand_id
1 'polypeptide(L)'
;MTTTAIDPRFIAVCEPGSIDVISVTSPFPTLIGAAVDRDQLIVRIPGDRPPYVVVTLSGIRSGSRNVRFPLKTRDQMQRNNAFWNSPESGVRRLEPAVTT
;
A
#
# COMPACT_ATOMS: atom_id res chain seq x y z
N MET A 1 18.39 10.03 10.23
CA MET A 1 17.96 8.89 9.41
C MET A 1 17.19 7.95 10.32
N THR A 2 16.01 7.53 9.90
CA THR A 2 15.15 6.59 10.61
C THR A 2 14.82 5.45 9.66
N THR A 3 14.83 4.22 10.15
CA THR A 3 14.50 3.02 9.38
C THR A 3 13.40 2.25 10.08
N THR A 4 12.44 1.74 9.32
CA THR A 4 11.39 0.86 9.86
C THR A 4 11.15 -0.30 8.90
N ALA A 5 10.84 -1.48 9.47
CA ALA A 5 10.43 -2.63 8.69
C ALA A 5 9.08 -2.37 8.02
N ILE A 6 8.94 -2.80 6.77
CA ILE A 6 7.66 -2.86 6.06
C ILE A 6 6.93 -4.11 6.53
N ASP A 7 5.60 -4.05 6.63
CA ASP A 7 4.78 -5.21 7.01
C ASP A 7 5.10 -6.43 6.10
N PRO A 8 5.55 -7.56 6.67
CA PRO A 8 5.84 -8.76 5.90
C PRO A 8 4.67 -9.28 5.07
N ARG A 9 3.42 -9.07 5.52
CA ARG A 9 2.21 -9.45 4.78
C ARG A 9 2.04 -8.61 3.52
N PHE A 10 2.37 -7.32 3.59
CA PHE A 10 2.35 -6.45 2.43
C PHE A 10 3.47 -6.84 1.44
N ILE A 11 4.67 -7.12 1.93
CA ILE A 11 5.77 -7.63 1.09
C ILE A 11 5.37 -8.93 0.37
N ALA A 12 4.75 -9.86 1.09
CA ALA A 12 4.38 -11.18 0.57
C ALA A 12 3.38 -11.14 -0.60
N VAL A 13 2.59 -10.07 -0.74
CA VAL A 13 1.62 -9.91 -1.84
C VAL A 13 2.15 -9.08 -3.00
N CYS A 14 3.35 -8.51 -2.88
CA CYS A 14 3.98 -7.69 -3.91
C CYS A 14 5.01 -8.47 -4.74
N GLU A 15 5.21 -8.03 -5.97
CA GLU A 15 6.32 -8.47 -6.83
C GLU A 15 7.66 -8.05 -6.21
N PRO A 16 8.70 -8.90 -6.23
CA PRO A 16 10.02 -8.54 -5.72
C PRO A 16 10.56 -7.26 -6.35
N GLY A 17 11.05 -6.34 -5.51
CA GLY A 17 11.60 -5.06 -5.96
C GLY A 17 10.60 -4.12 -6.63
N SER A 18 9.30 -4.33 -6.45
CA SER A 18 8.26 -3.43 -6.99
C SER A 18 7.73 -2.41 -5.99
N ILE A 19 8.11 -2.54 -4.71
CA ILE A 19 7.64 -1.66 -3.65
C ILE A 19 8.44 -0.36 -3.72
N ASP A 20 7.74 0.76 -3.79
CA ASP A 20 8.35 2.09 -3.86
C ASP A 20 7.55 3.12 -3.03
N VAL A 21 8.21 4.22 -2.68
CA VAL A 21 7.58 5.37 -2.05
C VAL A 21 6.87 6.21 -3.12
N ILE A 22 5.57 6.40 -2.98
CA ILE A 22 4.78 7.22 -3.92
C ILE A 22 4.34 8.56 -3.33
N SER A 23 4.42 8.73 -2.01
CA SER A 23 4.09 9.98 -1.35
C SER A 23 4.77 10.09 0.01
N VAL A 24 5.14 11.32 0.37
CA VAL A 24 5.67 11.70 1.66
C VAL A 24 5.04 13.02 2.07
N THR A 25 4.42 13.07 3.24
CA THR A 25 3.79 14.29 3.76
C THR A 25 4.13 14.52 5.23
N SER A 26 4.07 15.78 5.63
CA SER A 26 4.32 16.25 7.00
C SER A 26 3.32 17.36 7.35
N PRO A 27 3.05 17.61 8.65
CA PRO A 27 2.11 18.64 9.09
C PRO A 27 2.54 20.07 8.74
N PHE A 28 3.82 20.29 8.47
CA PHE A 28 4.38 21.56 8.03
C PHE A 28 5.45 21.33 6.97
N PRO A 29 5.80 22.34 6.16
CA PRO A 29 6.84 22.23 5.15
C PRO A 29 8.14 21.69 5.76
N THR A 30 8.63 20.57 5.26
CA THR A 30 9.84 19.91 5.75
C THR A 30 10.51 19.24 4.56
N LEU A 31 11.84 19.36 4.48
CA LEU A 31 12.61 18.59 3.50
C LEU A 31 12.70 17.14 3.97
N ILE A 32 12.10 16.21 3.22
CA ILE A 32 12.08 14.79 3.59
C ILE A 32 12.49 13.96 2.37
N GLY A 33 13.52 13.14 2.55
CA GLY A 33 13.85 12.05 1.62
C GLY A 33 13.31 10.74 2.16
N ALA A 34 12.66 9.94 1.32
CA ALA A 34 12.25 8.59 1.68
C ALA A 34 12.54 7.62 0.53
N ALA A 35 12.91 6.39 0.87
CA ALA A 35 13.18 5.34 -0.09
C ALA A 35 12.91 3.96 0.52
N VAL A 36 12.63 2.98 -0.33
CA VAL A 36 12.60 1.57 0.06
C VAL A 36 13.96 0.94 -0.25
N ASP A 37 14.58 0.29 0.73
CA ASP A 37 15.70 -0.63 0.53
C ASP A 37 15.31 -1.99 1.07
N ARG A 38 15.18 -2.98 0.18
CA ARG A 38 14.74 -4.35 0.50
C ARG A 38 13.40 -4.35 1.24
N ASP A 39 13.39 -4.71 2.52
CA ASP A 39 12.22 -4.82 3.40
C ASP A 39 12.08 -3.62 4.35
N GLN A 40 12.85 -2.55 4.12
CA GLN A 40 12.88 -1.38 4.98
C GLN A 40 12.45 -0.12 4.26
N LEU A 41 11.66 0.68 4.97
CA LEU A 41 11.45 2.09 4.66
C LEU A 41 12.54 2.91 5.36
N ILE A 42 13.28 3.68 4.58
CA ILE A 42 14.29 4.63 5.04
C ILE A 42 13.71 6.04 4.92
N VAL A 43 13.74 6.81 6.01
CA VAL A 43 13.35 8.23 6.03
C VAL A 43 14.52 9.09 6.50
N ARG A 44 14.82 10.16 5.76
CA ARG A 44 15.88 11.12 6.04
C ARG A 44 15.28 12.52 6.11
N ILE A 45 15.47 13.16 7.26
CA ILE A 45 15.04 14.54 7.53
C ILE A 45 16.26 15.30 8.03
N PRO A 46 16.80 16.27 7.27
CA PRO A 46 17.81 17.20 7.75
C PRO A 46 17.15 18.29 8.61
N GLY A 47 17.85 18.76 9.65
CA GLY A 47 17.36 19.84 10.52
C GLY A 47 16.21 19.43 11.44
N ASP A 48 15.25 20.34 11.61
CA ASP A 48 14.11 20.18 12.52
C ASP A 48 13.17 19.07 12.06
N ARG A 49 12.75 18.24 13.02
CA ARG A 49 11.90 17.08 12.74
C ARG A 49 10.44 17.40 13.02
N PRO A 50 9.52 17.07 12.09
CA PRO A 50 8.11 17.15 12.36
C PRO A 50 7.68 16.10 13.39
N PRO A 51 6.56 16.32 14.09
CA PRO A 51 6.05 15.38 15.07
C PRO A 51 5.66 14.04 14.43
N TYR A 52 5.30 14.05 13.14
CA TYR A 52 5.06 12.85 12.36
C TYR A 52 5.34 13.09 10.87
N VAL A 53 5.55 11.98 10.15
CA VAL A 53 5.62 11.90 8.69
C VAL A 53 4.71 10.78 8.25
N VAL A 54 3.93 11.00 7.20
CA VAL A 54 3.13 9.96 6.55
C VAL A 54 3.82 9.59 5.25
N VAL A 55 4.10 8.31 5.08
CA VAL A 55 4.71 7.76 3.85
C VAL A 55 3.73 6.76 3.25
N THR A 56 3.40 6.93 1.96
CA THR A 56 2.58 5.97 1.22
C THR A 56 3.49 5.11 0.36
N LEU A 57 3.37 3.80 0.55
CA LEU A 57 4.05 2.79 -0.28
C LEU A 57 3.08 2.26 -1.33
N SER A 58 3.61 2.00 -2.52
CA SER A 58 2.93 1.26 -3.58
C SER A 58 3.76 0.06 -3.97
N GLY A 59 3.12 -1.03 -4.38
CA GLY A 59 3.79 -2.21 -4.91
C GLY A 59 2.93 -2.86 -5.98
N ILE A 60 3.57 -3.49 -6.96
CA ILE A 60 2.85 -4.27 -7.97
C ILE A 60 2.42 -5.57 -7.30
N ARG A 61 1.13 -5.92 -7.35
CA ARG A 61 0.65 -7.20 -6.82
C ARG A 61 1.31 -8.37 -7.57
N SER A 62 1.72 -9.40 -6.82
CA SER A 62 2.28 -10.63 -7.38
C SER A 62 1.42 -11.20 -8.52
N GLY A 63 2.05 -11.54 -9.64
CA GLY A 63 1.42 -11.98 -10.88
C GLY A 63 0.80 -10.88 -11.74
N SER A 64 0.96 -9.59 -11.37
CA SER A 64 0.35 -8.45 -12.09
C SER A 64 1.38 -7.55 -12.81
N ARG A 65 2.66 -7.90 -12.77
CA ARG A 65 3.72 -7.16 -13.48
C ARG A 65 3.44 -7.16 -14.98
N ASN A 66 3.51 -5.97 -15.59
CA ASN A 66 3.26 -5.75 -17.03
C ASN A 66 1.84 -6.12 -17.52
N VAL A 67 0.87 -6.23 -16.61
CA VAL A 67 -0.52 -6.54 -16.95
C VAL A 67 -1.43 -5.40 -16.49
N ARG A 68 -2.00 -4.63 -17.43
CA ARG A 68 -2.85 -3.48 -17.09
C ARG A 68 -4.35 -3.78 -17.15
N PHE A 69 -4.81 -4.65 -18.06
CA PHE A 69 -6.22 -5.02 -18.20
C PHE A 69 -6.33 -6.42 -18.82
N PRO A 70 -6.09 -7.48 -18.03
CA PRO A 70 -6.19 -8.84 -18.55
C PRO A 70 -7.66 -9.16 -18.85
N LEU A 71 -7.94 -9.76 -20.00
CA LEU A 71 -9.23 -10.40 -20.22
C LEU A 71 -9.40 -11.52 -19.19
N LYS A 72 -10.51 -11.50 -18.47
CA LYS A 72 -10.84 -12.51 -17.45
C LYS A 72 -12.01 -13.34 -17.93
N THR A 73 -11.95 -14.65 -17.70
CA THR A 73 -13.08 -15.53 -17.96
C THR A 73 -14.20 -15.27 -16.95
N ARG A 74 -15.43 -15.68 -17.27
CA ARG A 74 -16.58 -15.60 -16.36
C ARG A 74 -16.29 -16.27 -15.01
N ASP A 75 -15.64 -17.42 -15.03
CA ASP A 75 -15.30 -18.17 -13.81
C ASP A 75 -14.23 -17.46 -12.97
N GLN A 76 -13.26 -16.80 -13.61
CA GLN A 76 -12.27 -15.98 -12.90
C GLN A 76 -12.93 -14.77 -12.23
N MET A 77 -13.87 -14.12 -12.91
CA MET A 77 -14.68 -13.04 -12.34
C MET A 77 -15.50 -13.54 -11.15
N GLN A 78 -16.23 -14.66 -11.29
CA GLN A 78 -17.04 -15.22 -10.21
C GLN A 78 -16.22 -15.56 -8.97
N ARG A 79 -15.05 -16.17 -9.13
CA ARG A 79 -14.12 -16.46 -8.01
C ARG A 79 -13.61 -15.20 -7.33
N ASN A 80 -13.23 -14.17 -8.10
CA ASN A 80 -12.79 -12.90 -7.53
C ASN A 80 -13.93 -12.22 -6.74
N ASN A 81 -15.14 -12.20 -7.28
CA ASN A 81 -16.29 -11.64 -6.58
C ASN A 81 -16.64 -12.41 -5.31
N ALA A 82 -16.57 -13.75 -5.34
CA ALA A 82 -16.77 -14.58 -4.15
C ALA A 82 -15.75 -14.28 -3.06
N PHE A 83 -14.47 -14.10 -3.41
CA PHE A 83 -13.43 -13.68 -2.48
C PHE A 83 -13.75 -12.33 -1.84
N TRP A 84 -14.01 -11.28 -2.63
CA TRP A 84 -14.25 -9.94 -2.09
C TRP A 84 -15.54 -9.83 -1.27
N ASN A 85 -16.56 -10.60 -1.62
CA ASN A 85 -17.82 -10.65 -0.87
C ASN A 85 -17.76 -11.59 0.34
N SER A 86 -16.66 -12.32 0.56
CA SER A 86 -16.52 -13.19 1.72
C SER A 86 -16.25 -12.37 2.99
N PRO A 87 -16.70 -12.85 4.18
CA PRO A 87 -16.40 -12.21 5.46
C PRO A 87 -14.90 -12.10 5.77
N GLU A 88 -14.10 -12.99 5.17
CA GLU A 88 -12.66 -13.10 5.38
C GLU A 88 -11.85 -12.07 4.57
N SER A 89 -12.48 -11.39 3.61
CA SER A 89 -11.83 -10.37 2.78
C SER A 89 -11.45 -9.10 3.53
N GLY A 90 -11.95 -8.93 4.77
CA GLY A 90 -11.74 -7.74 5.60
C GLY A 90 -12.46 -6.49 5.09
N VAL A 91 -13.17 -6.57 3.96
CA VAL A 91 -13.97 -5.46 3.41
C VAL A 91 -15.32 -5.44 4.10
N ARG A 92 -15.46 -4.64 5.16
CA ARG A 92 -16.78 -4.36 5.74
C ARG A 92 -17.54 -3.44 4.80
N ARG A 93 -18.70 -3.87 4.32
CA ARG A 93 -19.67 -2.97 3.69
C ARG A 93 -20.03 -1.92 4.73
N LEU A 94 -19.68 -0.66 4.50
CA LEU A 94 -20.20 0.45 5.31
C LEU A 94 -21.69 0.56 4.96
N GLU A 95 -22.56 0.23 5.91
CA GLU A 95 -23.98 0.55 5.81
C GLU A 95 -24.11 2.07 5.64
N PRO A 96 -24.98 2.58 4.74
CA PRO A 96 -25.22 4.00 4.63
C PRO A 96 -25.75 4.49 5.99
N ALA A 97 -25.16 5.58 6.51
CA ALA A 97 -25.66 6.21 7.71
C ALA A 97 -27.13 6.60 7.49
N VAL A 98 -28.04 5.94 8.20
CA VAL A 98 -29.45 6.32 8.24
C VAL A 98 -29.53 7.61 9.05
N THR A 99 -29.56 8.75 8.37
CA THR A 99 -29.90 10.03 9.00
C THR A 99 -31.41 10.04 9.19
N THR A 100 -31.87 9.97 10.45
CA THR A 100 -33.25 10.30 10.85
C THR A 100 -33.24 11.66 11.51
#